data_AF-A0A950EP18-F1
#
_entry.id   AF-A0A950EP18-F1
#
_cell.length_a   1.000
_cell.length_b   1.000
_cell.length_c   1.000
_cell.angle_alpha   90.00
_cell.angle_beta   90.00
_cell.angle_gamma   90.00
#
_symmetry.space_group_name_H-M   'P 1'
#
loop_
_entity.id
_entity.type
_entity.pdbx_description
1 polymer ?
#
loop_
_entity_poly.entity_id
_entity_poly.type
_entity_poly.pdbx_seq_one_letter_code
_entity_poly.pdbx_strand_id
1 'polypeptide(L)'
;MGSLYSEYPSWLHRWPAGLKLLLLAVFGTLLFLTSSPWLLAGCGVGCAVLWCSLGQATQIARRLMRSVLVAALLVAGFHVFMGHHELAAVSALRLICASTLGIALTITTRPSDLVEVLEWLLSPLAALGVRTERVAMQLALMLRFTEHFFVQWKKLDDAYRLRTGKSGGLRLIAPLTIHMLQATRRVADALWARLGF
;
A
#
# COMPACT_ATOMS: atom_id res chain seq x y z
N MET A 1 2.10 1.38 -14.36
CA MET A 1 2.85 0.76 -13.25
C MET A 1 1.92 -0.28 -12.65
N GLY A 2 2.37 -1.52 -12.51
CA GLY A 2 1.55 -2.57 -11.93
C GLY A 2 1.27 -2.26 -10.48
N SER A 3 -0.01 -2.22 -10.10
CA SER A 3 -0.37 -2.23 -8.69
C SER A 3 0.27 -3.47 -8.05
N LEU A 4 0.81 -3.34 -6.84
CA LEU A 4 1.27 -4.49 -6.05
C LEU A 4 0.09 -5.34 -5.53
N TYR A 5 -1.13 -4.85 -5.71
CA TYR A 5 -2.36 -5.60 -5.50
C TYR A 5 -2.40 -6.81 -6.45
N SER A 6 -2.72 -7.98 -5.91
CA SER A 6 -2.91 -9.17 -6.73
C SER A 6 -4.36 -9.25 -7.22
N GLU A 7 -4.52 -9.44 -8.53
CA GLU A 7 -5.82 -9.71 -9.15
C GLU A 7 -6.32 -11.13 -8.87
N TYR A 8 -5.48 -12.01 -8.32
CA TYR A 8 -5.87 -13.37 -7.95
C TYR A 8 -6.65 -13.38 -6.64
N PRO A 9 -7.93 -13.82 -6.64
CA PRO A 9 -8.73 -13.86 -5.44
C PRO A 9 -8.18 -14.92 -4.46
N SER A 10 -7.85 -14.48 -3.25
CA SER A 10 -7.45 -15.34 -2.13
C SER A 10 -8.49 -15.28 -1.00
N TRP A 11 -8.45 -16.23 -0.05
CA TRP A 11 -9.36 -16.23 1.11
C TRP A 11 -9.30 -14.92 1.90
N LEU A 12 -8.08 -14.36 2.07
CA LEU A 12 -7.88 -13.10 2.77
C LEU A 12 -8.51 -11.92 2.03
N HIS A 13 -8.75 -12.01 0.72
CA HIS A 13 -9.43 -10.95 -0.02
C HIS A 13 -10.90 -10.77 0.41
N ARG A 14 -11.51 -11.79 1.01
CA ARG A 14 -12.92 -11.75 1.47
C ARG A 14 -13.10 -11.02 2.81
N TRP A 15 -12.00 -10.72 3.51
CA TRP A 15 -12.06 -10.04 4.80
C TRP A 15 -12.12 -8.52 4.61
N PRO A 16 -12.92 -7.79 5.41
CA PRO A 16 -13.03 -6.34 5.31
C PRO A 16 -11.68 -5.68 5.61
N ALA A 17 -11.36 -4.61 4.90
CA ALA A 17 -10.09 -3.89 5.03
C ALA A 17 -9.83 -3.42 6.47
N GLY A 18 -10.88 -2.96 7.16
CA GLY A 18 -10.78 -2.47 8.54
C GLY A 18 -10.31 -3.55 9.52
N LEU A 19 -10.78 -4.79 9.36
CA LEU A 19 -10.37 -5.89 10.23
C LEU A 19 -8.93 -6.31 9.96
N LYS A 20 -8.49 -6.31 8.69
CA LYS A 20 -7.07 -6.56 8.34
C LYS A 20 -6.15 -5.48 8.91
N LEU A 21 -6.55 -4.22 8.82
CA LEU A 21 -5.80 -3.09 9.36
C LEU A 21 -5.71 -3.18 10.89
N LEU A 22 -6.81 -3.52 11.56
CA LEU A 22 -6.83 -3.73 13.01
C LEU A 22 -5.92 -4.90 13.39
N LEU A 23 -6.00 -6.04 12.69
CA LEU A 23 -5.10 -7.16 12.92
C LEU A 23 -3.63 -6.79 12.69
N LEU A 24 -3.33 -6.05 11.62
CA LEU A 24 -1.97 -5.58 11.36
C LEU A 24 -1.48 -4.68 12.51
N ALA A 25 -2.32 -3.74 12.97
CA ALA A 25 -1.98 -2.84 14.07
C ALA A 25 -1.75 -3.61 15.38
N VAL A 26 -2.67 -4.51 15.74
CA VAL A 26 -2.59 -5.33 16.95
C VAL A 26 -1.37 -6.25 16.89
N PHE A 27 -1.24 -7.09 15.86
CA PHE A 27 -0.11 -8.00 15.73
C PHE A 27 1.23 -7.28 15.59
N GLY A 28 1.28 -6.16 14.86
CA GLY A 28 2.48 -5.32 14.76
C GLY A 28 2.91 -4.77 16.11
N THR A 29 1.95 -4.32 16.93
CA THR A 29 2.21 -3.82 18.29
C THR A 29 2.68 -4.94 19.22
N LEU A 30 2.01 -6.11 19.18
CA LEU A 30 2.40 -7.31 19.93
C LEU A 30 3.80 -7.80 19.57
N LEU A 31 4.17 -7.79 18.29
CA LEU A 31 5.51 -8.13 17.80
C LEU A 31 6.60 -7.21 18.38
N PHE A 32 6.26 -5.93 18.63
CA PHE A 32 7.19 -4.96 19.20
C PHE A 32 7.32 -5.10 20.72
N LEU A 33 6.21 -5.34 21.41
CA LEU A 33 6.16 -5.59 22.86
C LEU A 33 6.84 -6.92 23.25
N THR A 34 6.87 -7.89 22.34
CA THR A 34 7.49 -9.19 22.58
C THR A 34 8.99 -9.13 22.31
N SER A 35 9.78 -9.30 23.37
CA SER A 35 11.24 -9.41 23.28
C SER A 35 11.74 -10.85 23.22
N SER A 36 10.85 -11.83 23.40
CA SER A 36 11.28 -13.22 23.49
C SER A 36 11.45 -13.87 22.10
N PRO A 37 12.61 -14.49 21.82
CA PRO A 37 12.89 -15.05 20.51
C PRO A 37 12.02 -16.27 20.18
N TRP A 38 11.59 -17.05 21.16
CA TRP A 38 10.76 -18.25 20.94
C TRP A 38 9.33 -17.89 20.52
N LEU A 39 8.72 -16.89 21.14
CA LEU A 39 7.42 -16.37 20.71
C LEU A 39 7.51 -15.73 19.32
N LEU A 40 8.57 -14.98 19.04
CA LEU A 40 8.81 -14.41 17.71
C LEU A 40 9.03 -15.47 16.64
N ALA A 41 9.70 -16.58 16.97
CA ALA A 41 9.84 -17.72 16.07
C ALA A 41 8.47 -18.36 15.77
N GLY A 42 7.61 -18.52 16.79
CA GLY A 42 6.22 -18.97 16.61
C GLY A 42 5.41 -18.03 15.70
N CYS A 43 5.52 -16.72 15.89
CA CYS A 43 4.92 -15.72 14.99
C CYS A 43 5.48 -15.82 13.57
N GLY A 44 6.78 -16.09 13.43
CA GLY A 44 7.44 -16.31 12.14
C GLY A 44 6.88 -17.51 11.39
N VAL A 45 6.64 -18.62 12.09
CA VAL A 45 5.95 -19.80 11.52
C VAL A 45 4.53 -19.43 11.09
N GLY A 46 3.78 -18.69 11.92
CA GLY A 46 2.45 -18.19 11.55
C GLY A 46 2.47 -17.31 10.30
N CYS A 47 3.44 -16.41 10.18
CA CYS A 47 3.65 -15.57 9.00
C CYS A 47 4.02 -16.40 7.75
N ALA A 48 4.84 -17.44 7.91
CA ALA A 48 5.19 -18.35 6.83
C ALA A 48 3.97 -19.16 6.35
N VAL A 49 3.13 -19.64 7.27
CA VAL A 49 1.86 -20.31 6.94
C VAL A 49 0.91 -19.35 6.20
N LEU A 50 0.79 -18.11 6.68
CA LEU A 50 0.03 -17.05 5.99
C LEU A 50 0.54 -16.83 4.56
N TRP A 51 1.86 -16.71 4.39
CA TRP A 51 2.48 -16.51 3.09
C TRP A 51 2.23 -17.68 2.14
N CYS A 52 2.37 -18.93 2.62
CA CYS A 52 2.07 -20.13 1.86
C CYS A 52 0.57 -20.22 1.50
N SER A 53 -0.32 -19.83 2.42
CA SER A 53 -1.77 -19.82 2.22
C SER A 53 -2.22 -18.82 1.15
N LEU A 54 -1.54 -17.68 1.02
CA LEU A 54 -1.81 -16.69 -0.04
C LEU A 54 -1.37 -17.18 -1.43
N GLY A 55 -0.49 -18.18 -1.51
CA GLY A 55 -0.16 -18.88 -2.75
C GLY A 55 0.23 -17.96 -3.91
N GLN A 56 -0.51 -18.03 -5.02
CA GLN A 56 -0.23 -17.29 -6.26
C GLN A 56 -0.32 -15.77 -6.10
N ALA A 57 -1.09 -15.27 -5.11
CA ALA A 57 -1.18 -13.84 -4.85
C ALA A 57 0.17 -13.23 -4.44
N THR A 58 1.08 -14.02 -3.88
CA THR A 58 2.40 -13.56 -3.41
C THR A 58 3.44 -13.38 -4.51
N GLN A 59 3.16 -13.78 -5.76
CA GLN A 59 4.17 -13.80 -6.83
C GLN A 59 4.77 -12.41 -7.09
N ILE A 60 3.94 -11.37 -7.16
CA ILE A 60 4.37 -9.98 -7.40
C ILE A 60 5.26 -9.48 -6.24
N ALA A 61 4.93 -9.89 -5.01
CA ALA A 61 5.64 -9.45 -3.81
C ALA A 61 6.83 -10.33 -3.42
N ARG A 62 7.07 -11.46 -4.10
CA ARG A 62 8.20 -12.34 -3.81
C ARG A 62 9.54 -11.62 -3.96
N ARG A 63 9.65 -10.70 -4.93
CA ARG A 63 10.85 -9.86 -5.11
C ARG A 63 11.06 -8.93 -3.91
N LEU A 64 9.98 -8.33 -3.39
CA LEU A 64 10.04 -7.48 -2.21
C LEU A 64 10.41 -8.29 -0.97
N MET A 65 9.80 -9.47 -0.77
CA MET A 65 10.11 -10.35 0.34
C MET A 65 11.57 -10.83 0.33
N ARG A 66 12.14 -11.13 -0.85
CA ARG A 66 13.57 -11.43 -0.98
C ARG A 66 14.44 -10.25 -0.54
N SER A 67 14.07 -9.02 -0.90
CA SER A 67 14.79 -7.82 -0.46
C SER A 67 14.72 -7.65 1.07
N VAL A 68 13.57 -7.94 1.68
CA VAL A 68 13.41 -7.90 3.14
C VAL A 68 14.25 -8.97 3.82
N LEU A 69 14.29 -10.19 3.29
CA LEU A 69 15.10 -11.28 3.84
C LEU A 69 16.59 -10.95 3.81
N VAL A 70 17.07 -10.36 2.70
CA VAL A 70 18.46 -9.89 2.60
C VAL A 70 18.75 -8.80 3.63
N ALA A 71 17.84 -7.83 3.79
CA ALA A 71 17.98 -6.78 4.80
C ALA A 71 17.98 -7.36 6.24
N ALA A 72 17.09 -8.30 6.55
CA ALA A 72 17.02 -8.98 7.83
C ALA A 72 18.30 -9.77 8.14
N LEU A 73 18.87 -10.45 7.13
CA LEU A 73 20.12 -11.18 7.26
C LEU A 73 21.31 -10.24 7.51
N LEU A 74 21.36 -9.09 6.83
CA LEU A 74 22.39 -8.07 7.07
C LEU A 74 22.31 -7.51 8.49
N VAL A 75 21.11 -7.19 8.96
CA VAL A 75 20.88 -6.70 10.34
C VAL A 75 21.27 -7.77 11.37
N ALA A 76 20.88 -9.03 11.14
CA ALA A 76 21.27 -10.14 12.01
C ALA A 76 22.80 -10.30 12.05
N GLY A 77 23.47 -10.29 10.89
CA GLY A 77 24.92 -10.41 10.78
C GLY A 77 25.65 -9.29 11.54
N PHE A 78 25.14 -8.06 11.47
CA PHE A 78 25.69 -6.94 12.22
C PHE A 78 25.56 -7.12 13.74
N HIS A 79 24.39 -7.57 14.23
CA HIS A 79 24.19 -7.83 15.66
C HIS A 79 25.02 -9.01 16.18
N VAL A 80 25.22 -10.06 15.37
CA VAL A 80 26.12 -11.17 15.70
C VAL A 80 27.56 -10.67 15.78
N PHE A 81 27.99 -9.82 14.85
CA PHE A 81 29.33 -9.21 14.88
C PHE A 81 29.56 -8.37 16.15
N MET A 82 28.52 -7.69 16.64
CA MET A 82 28.54 -6.98 17.93
C MET A 82 28.48 -7.89 19.17
N GLY A 83 28.37 -9.21 19.01
CA GLY A 83 28.28 -10.18 20.11
C GLY A 83 26.87 -10.34 20.71
N HIS A 84 25.85 -9.66 20.17
CA HIS A 84 24.48 -9.69 20.66
C HIS A 84 23.59 -10.67 19.87
N HIS A 85 23.78 -11.97 20.13
CA HIS A 85 23.08 -13.05 19.43
C HIS A 85 21.55 -13.04 19.60
N GLU A 86 21.05 -12.72 20.81
CA GLU A 86 19.61 -12.65 21.04
C GLU A 86 18.95 -11.48 20.29
N LEU A 87 19.59 -10.30 20.31
CA LEU A 87 19.10 -9.13 19.58
C LEU A 87 19.12 -9.36 18.06
N ALA A 88 20.09 -10.12 17.55
CA ALA A 88 20.12 -10.52 16.15
C ALA A 88 18.89 -11.32 15.75
N ALA A 89 18.52 -12.33 16.55
CA ALA A 89 17.36 -13.16 16.29
C ALA A 89 16.05 -12.36 16.38
N VAL A 90 15.87 -11.59 17.45
CA VAL A 90 14.65 -10.79 17.70
C VAL A 90 14.45 -9.75 16.59
N SER A 91 15.49 -8.99 16.24
CA SER A 91 15.39 -7.94 15.20
C SER A 91 15.08 -8.51 13.82
N ALA A 92 15.74 -9.60 13.43
CA ALA A 92 15.52 -10.25 12.13
C ALA A 92 14.11 -10.87 12.04
N LEU A 93 13.70 -11.63 13.06
CA LEU A 93 12.36 -12.24 13.11
C LEU A 93 11.26 -11.17 13.08
N ARG A 94 11.42 -10.10 13.88
CA ARG A 94 10.46 -9.00 13.91
C ARG A 94 10.34 -8.31 12.56
N LEU A 95 11.47 -8.03 11.90
CA LEU A 95 11.49 -7.41 10.58
C LEU A 95 10.77 -8.28 9.54
N ILE A 96 11.05 -9.59 9.54
CA ILE A 96 10.41 -10.55 8.62
C ILE A 96 8.90 -10.64 8.89
N CYS A 97 8.49 -10.80 10.15
CA CYS A 97 7.08 -10.93 10.51
C CYS A 97 6.29 -9.65 10.16
N ALA A 98 6.77 -8.49 10.58
CA ALA A 98 6.11 -7.21 10.32
C ALA A 98 6.01 -6.92 8.82
N SER A 99 7.09 -7.18 8.07
CA SER A 99 7.08 -7.01 6.62
C SER A 99 6.13 -7.99 5.94
N THR A 100 6.05 -9.24 6.40
CA THR A 100 5.11 -10.23 5.85
C THR A 100 3.67 -9.81 6.03
N LEU A 101 3.31 -9.33 7.22
CA LEU A 101 1.96 -8.81 7.49
C LEU A 101 1.62 -7.60 6.63
N GLY A 102 2.54 -6.62 6.54
CA GLY A 102 2.33 -5.42 5.71
C GLY A 102 2.25 -5.74 4.21
N ILE A 103 3.09 -6.64 3.72
CA ILE A 103 3.04 -7.10 2.33
C ILE A 103 1.73 -7.86 2.06
N ALA A 104 1.31 -8.76 2.96
CA ALA A 104 0.05 -9.47 2.82
C ALA A 104 -1.15 -8.51 2.77
N LEU A 105 -1.17 -7.46 3.61
CA LEU A 105 -2.18 -6.40 3.54
C LEU A 105 -2.15 -5.70 2.18
N THR A 106 -0.97 -5.30 1.71
CA THR A 106 -0.77 -4.54 0.46
C THR A 106 -1.25 -5.32 -0.77
N ILE A 107 -1.01 -6.64 -0.80
CA ILE A 107 -1.42 -7.50 -1.91
C ILE A 107 -2.92 -7.77 -1.89
N THR A 108 -3.53 -7.88 -0.71
CA THR A 108 -4.89 -8.39 -0.53
C THR A 108 -5.95 -7.31 -0.28
N THR A 109 -5.56 -6.04 -0.23
CA THR A 109 -6.46 -4.92 0.05
C THR A 109 -6.37 -3.91 -1.08
N ARG A 110 -7.53 -3.49 -1.60
CA ARG A 110 -7.57 -2.47 -2.66
C ARG A 110 -7.35 -1.08 -2.05
N PRO A 111 -6.75 -0.15 -2.79
CA PRO A 111 -6.60 1.23 -2.33
C PRO A 111 -7.94 1.91 -2.00
N SER A 112 -9.00 1.60 -2.74
CA SER A 112 -10.37 2.08 -2.47
C SER A 112 -10.84 1.69 -1.07
N ASP A 113 -10.69 0.41 -0.71
CA ASP A 113 -11.19 -0.13 0.57
C ASP A 113 -10.43 0.47 1.75
N LEU A 114 -9.14 0.81 1.58
CA LEU A 114 -8.35 1.50 2.60
C LEU A 114 -8.85 2.92 2.85
N VAL A 115 -9.28 3.62 1.79
CA VAL A 115 -9.84 4.97 1.90
C VAL A 115 -11.20 4.94 2.58
N GLU A 116 -12.06 3.96 2.30
CA GLU A 116 -13.33 3.79 3.02
C GLU A 116 -13.12 3.60 4.53
N VAL A 117 -12.12 2.79 4.93
CA VAL A 117 -11.78 2.62 6.34
C VAL A 117 -11.25 3.92 6.95
N LEU A 118 -10.42 4.66 6.20
CA LEU A 118 -9.91 5.95 6.65
C LEU A 118 -11.05 6.96 6.83
N GLU A 119 -12.00 7.02 5.91
CA GLU A 119 -13.20 7.86 6.01
C GLU A 119 -14.03 7.49 7.25
N TRP A 120 -14.24 6.20 7.50
CA TRP A 120 -14.93 5.73 8.70
C TRP A 120 -14.18 6.14 9.97
N LEU A 121 -12.85 6.04 9.99
CA LEU A 121 -12.03 6.42 11.14
C LEU A 121 -12.00 7.94 11.38
N LEU A 122 -12.17 8.74 10.32
CA LEU A 122 -12.26 10.21 10.39
C LEU A 122 -13.68 10.70 10.69
N SER A 123 -14.70 9.86 10.54
CA SER A 123 -16.10 10.21 10.85
C SER A 123 -16.35 10.76 12.26
N PRO A 124 -15.75 10.24 13.37
CA PRO A 124 -15.95 10.84 14.70
C PRO A 124 -15.38 12.26 14.80
N LEU A 125 -14.39 12.61 13.98
CA LEU A 125 -13.83 13.96 13.93
C LEU A 125 -14.83 14.98 13.34
N ALA A 126 -15.93 14.53 12.73
CA ALA A 126 -17.04 15.40 12.34
C ALA A 126 -17.64 16.13 13.56
N ALA A 127 -17.67 15.49 14.72
CA ALA A 127 -18.15 16.09 15.96
C ALA A 127 -17.28 17.28 16.43
N LEU A 128 -16.01 17.35 15.97
CA LEU A 128 -15.10 18.47 16.23
C LEU A 128 -15.20 19.60 15.18
N GLY A 129 -16.20 19.56 14.28
CA GLY A 129 -16.44 20.62 13.29
C GLY A 129 -15.78 20.39 11.92
N VAL A 130 -15.21 19.20 11.68
CA VAL A 130 -14.70 18.83 10.35
C VAL A 130 -15.88 18.46 9.44
N ARG A 131 -15.98 19.08 8.26
CA ARG A 131 -16.98 18.75 7.23
C ARG A 131 -16.58 17.46 6.50
N THR A 132 -16.81 16.31 7.14
CA THR A 132 -16.43 14.97 6.64
C THR A 132 -16.95 14.67 5.25
N GLU A 133 -18.14 15.15 4.89
CA GLU A 133 -18.70 14.99 3.54
C GLU A 133 -17.82 15.61 2.44
N ARG A 134 -17.23 16.79 2.68
CA ARG A 134 -16.30 17.41 1.73
C ARG A 134 -15.00 16.63 1.64
N VAL A 135 -14.51 16.11 2.76
CA VAL A 135 -13.28 15.31 2.81
C VAL A 135 -13.47 14.00 2.04
N ALA A 136 -14.58 13.29 2.25
CA ALA A 136 -14.94 12.08 1.51
C ALA A 136 -15.05 12.37 0.00
N MET A 137 -15.73 13.45 -0.38
CA MET A 137 -15.81 13.85 -1.80
C MET A 137 -14.42 14.16 -2.39
N GLN A 138 -13.54 14.83 -1.64
CA GLN A 138 -12.17 15.12 -2.07
C GLN A 138 -11.33 13.84 -2.24
N LEU A 139 -11.41 12.90 -1.29
CA LEU A 139 -10.70 11.63 -1.34
C LEU A 139 -11.20 10.77 -2.52
N ALA A 140 -12.51 10.66 -2.70
CA ALA A 140 -13.11 9.95 -3.82
C ALA A 140 -12.68 10.54 -5.18
N LEU A 141 -12.69 11.88 -5.31
CA LEU A 141 -12.18 12.56 -6.51
C LEU A 141 -10.68 12.29 -6.69
N MET A 142 -9.87 12.41 -5.64
CA MET A 142 -8.42 12.18 -5.70
C MET A 142 -8.09 10.78 -6.21
N LEU A 143 -8.75 9.74 -5.68
CA LEU A 143 -8.55 8.36 -6.14
C LEU A 143 -8.89 8.21 -7.62
N ARG A 144 -10.05 8.73 -8.04
CA ARG A 144 -10.50 8.69 -9.43
C ARG A 144 -9.55 9.45 -10.37
N PHE A 145 -9.08 10.61 -9.96
CA PHE A 145 -8.11 11.40 -10.72
C PHE A 145 -6.74 10.71 -10.80
N THR A 146 -6.35 9.96 -9.77
CA THR A 146 -5.11 9.17 -9.76
C THR A 146 -5.15 8.10 -10.85
N GLU A 147 -6.26 7.37 -10.98
CA GLU A 147 -6.45 6.40 -12.07
C GLU A 147 -6.43 7.08 -13.44
N HIS A 148 -7.16 8.20 -13.58
CA HIS A 148 -7.17 8.98 -14.81
C HIS A 148 -5.76 9.49 -15.19
N PHE A 149 -4.98 9.95 -14.22
CA PHE A 149 -3.60 10.40 -14.41
C PHE A 149 -2.73 9.32 -15.03
N PHE A 150 -2.76 8.09 -14.51
CA PHE A 150 -1.95 6.99 -15.05
C PHE A 150 -2.36 6.58 -16.46
N VAL A 151 -3.66 6.60 -16.77
CA VAL A 151 -4.15 6.35 -18.13
C VAL A 151 -3.63 7.41 -19.10
N GLN A 152 -3.69 8.69 -18.72
CA GLN A 152 -3.19 9.78 -19.56
C GLN A 152 -1.67 9.75 -19.71
N TRP A 153 -0.94 9.45 -18.64
CA TRP A 153 0.51 9.25 -18.68
C TRP A 153 0.89 8.17 -19.70
N LYS A 154 0.25 7.00 -19.62
CA LYS A 154 0.54 5.88 -20.53
C LYS A 154 0.27 6.26 -21.98
N LYS A 155 -0.87 6.90 -22.27
CA LYS A 155 -1.21 7.37 -23.62
C LYS A 155 -0.15 8.33 -24.18
N LEU A 156 0.31 9.26 -23.34
CA LEU A 156 1.29 10.26 -23.74
C LEU A 156 2.68 9.65 -23.92
N ASP A 157 3.10 8.73 -23.05
CA ASP A 157 4.35 7.99 -23.20
C ASP A 157 4.35 7.11 -24.45
N ASP A 158 3.23 6.42 -24.73
CA ASP A 158 3.08 5.61 -25.95
C ASP A 158 3.19 6.50 -27.21
N ALA A 159 2.52 7.66 -27.23
CA ALA A 159 2.61 8.61 -28.34
C ALA A 159 4.03 9.18 -28.51
N TYR A 160 4.73 9.48 -27.40
CA TYR A 160 6.11 9.97 -27.44
C TYR A 160 7.08 8.88 -27.92
N ARG A 161 6.88 7.63 -27.48
CA ARG A 161 7.68 6.47 -27.87
C ARG A 161 7.55 6.16 -29.36
N LEU A 162 6.36 6.31 -29.93
CA LEU A 162 6.15 6.20 -31.39
C LEU A 162 6.92 7.25 -32.18
N ARG A 163 7.09 8.47 -31.65
CA ARG A 163 7.78 9.57 -32.34
C ARG A 163 9.30 9.54 -32.18
N THR A 164 9.80 9.06 -31.05
CA THR A 164 11.22 9.21 -30.68
C THR A 164 11.95 7.89 -30.45
N GLY A 165 11.23 6.77 -30.46
CA GLY A 165 11.74 5.44 -30.12
C GLY A 165 12.11 5.24 -28.65
N LYS A 166 11.91 6.25 -27.79
CA LYS A 166 12.29 6.25 -26.36
C LYS A 166 11.11 6.66 -25.48
N SER A 167 11.14 6.29 -24.20
CA SER A 167 10.14 6.80 -23.22
C SER A 167 10.33 8.30 -23.01
N GLY A 168 9.22 9.01 -22.78
CA GLY A 168 9.23 10.47 -22.62
C GLY A 168 9.71 10.96 -21.27
N GLY A 169 9.58 10.14 -20.21
CA GLY A 169 10.04 10.47 -18.86
C GLY A 169 9.58 11.87 -18.42
N LEU A 170 10.53 12.70 -17.97
CA LEU A 170 10.26 14.06 -17.48
C LEU A 170 9.66 15.00 -18.52
N ARG A 171 9.89 14.76 -19.82
CA ARG A 171 9.37 15.64 -20.90
C ARG A 171 7.84 15.58 -21.00
N LEU A 172 7.23 14.55 -20.43
CA LEU A 172 5.78 14.37 -20.42
C LEU A 172 5.08 15.17 -19.31
N ILE A 173 5.81 15.72 -18.34
CA ILE A 173 5.22 16.43 -17.20
C ILE A 173 4.43 17.66 -17.67
N ALA A 174 5.03 18.52 -18.49
CA ALA A 174 4.36 19.73 -18.97
C ALA A 174 3.03 19.45 -19.70
N PRO A 175 2.99 18.59 -20.75
CA PRO A 175 1.73 18.27 -21.43
C PRO A 175 0.73 17.53 -20.54
N LEU A 176 1.21 16.67 -19.63
CA LEU A 176 0.33 16.00 -18.67
C LEU A 176 -0.33 17.00 -17.71
N THR A 177 0.42 17.95 -17.17
CA THR A 177 -0.12 18.99 -16.29
C THR A 177 -1.21 19.81 -16.98
N ILE A 178 -1.01 20.16 -18.26
CA ILE A 178 -2.04 20.85 -19.05
C ILE A 178 -3.31 19.98 -19.16
N HIS A 179 -3.17 18.70 -19.51
CA HIS A 179 -4.31 17.78 -19.62
C HIS A 179 -5.03 17.60 -18.27
N MET A 180 -4.29 17.52 -17.17
CA MET A 180 -4.86 17.39 -15.83
C MET A 180 -5.60 18.66 -15.42
N LEU A 181 -5.03 19.85 -15.65
CA LEU A 181 -5.70 21.12 -15.37
C LEU A 181 -7.01 21.27 -16.14
N GLN A 182 -7.02 20.89 -17.42
CA GLN A 182 -8.24 20.88 -18.23
C GLN A 182 -9.26 19.85 -17.75
N ALA A 183 -8.82 18.67 -17.28
CA ALA A 183 -9.70 17.67 -16.69
C ALA A 183 -10.32 18.19 -15.38
N THR A 184 -9.54 18.80 -14.51
CA THR A 184 -10.02 19.38 -13.26
C THR A 184 -11.02 20.50 -13.50
N ARG A 185 -10.78 21.39 -14.46
CA ARG A 185 -11.76 22.45 -14.84
C ARG A 185 -13.10 21.84 -15.26
N ARG A 186 -13.09 20.85 -16.16
CA ARG A 186 -14.32 20.17 -16.62
C ARG A 186 -15.08 19.48 -15.48
N VAL A 187 -14.36 18.86 -14.54
CA VAL A 187 -15.00 18.24 -13.36
C VAL A 187 -15.54 19.30 -12.41
N ALA A 188 -14.84 20.41 -12.21
CA ALA A 188 -15.33 21.53 -11.41
C ALA A 188 -16.60 22.13 -12.02
N ASP A 189 -16.63 22.39 -13.32
CA ASP A 189 -17.80 22.91 -14.04
C ASP A 189 -19.00 21.95 -13.92
N ALA A 190 -18.75 20.64 -14.04
CA ALA A 190 -19.78 19.62 -13.90
C ALA A 190 -20.31 19.49 -12.45
N LEU A 191 -19.43 19.60 -11.45
CA LEU A 191 -19.81 19.62 -10.05
C LEU A 191 -20.61 20.87 -9.72
N TRP A 192 -20.21 22.03 -10.26
CA TRP A 192 -20.94 23.29 -10.11
C TRP A 192 -22.36 23.18 -10.68
N ALA A 193 -22.50 22.63 -11.90
CA ALA A 193 -23.80 22.44 -12.54
C ALA A 193 -24.71 21.44 -11.80
N ARG A 194 -24.14 20.43 -11.12
CA ARG A 194 -24.92 19.41 -10.39
C ARG A 194 -25.25 19.79 -8.95
N LEU A 195 -24.31 20.39 -8.24
CA LEU A 195 -24.39 20.65 -6.80
C LEU A 195 -24.72 22.10 -6.47
N GLY A 196 -24.65 23.01 -7.46
CA GLY A 196 -25.17 24.38 -7.36
C GLY A 196 -24.60 25.17 -6.19
N PHE A 197 -23.28 25.31 -6.11
CA PHE A 197 -22.66 26.25 -5.16
C PHE A 197 -22.63 27.68 -5.69
#